data_AF-A0A8T1E0U9-F1
#
_entry.id   AF-A0A8T1E0U9-F1
#
_cell.length_a   1.000
_cell.length_b   1.000
_cell.length_c   1.000
_cell.angle_alpha   90.00
_cell.angle_beta   90.00
_cell.angle_gamma   90.00
#
_symmetry.space_group_name_H-M   'P 1'
#
loop_
_entity.id
_entity.type
_entity.pdbx_description
1 polymer ?
#
loop_
_entity_poly.entity_id
_entity_poly.type
_entity_poly.pdbx_seq_one_letter_code
_entity_poly.pdbx_strand_id
1 'polypeptide(L)'
;MIKEENSDDPTLKNVAAKDLRLFLAKKEDGRWLDEDEAPAVALDDQGHPQGFKVMRPSLDLKNDEYFGESFQRNEGEIHVLVVVLEQAQPQTGLWLVNGSIENAKNTKGIRCRLYRLVASYLGYYDPARRTGDKDNALWYEDKTLCIHSLFESKENALLFDNVLQDECITPTSPLDGHAVSTNAAPFSRELSELRRIYSRHYVSQDTESPQVTMLSLSRPTPRSLTW
;
A
#
# COMPACT_ATOMS: atom_id res chain seq x y z
N MET A 1 -20.62 12.98 14.08
CA MET A 1 -19.37 12.25 13.70
C MET A 1 -19.48 10.89 14.38
N ILE A 2 -19.28 9.76 13.70
CA ILE A 2 -19.61 8.40 14.21
C ILE A 2 -19.12 8.14 15.66
N LYS A 3 -17.94 8.68 16.04
CA LYS A 3 -17.40 8.56 17.41
C LYS A 3 -18.15 9.36 18.49
N GLU A 4 -18.78 10.46 18.11
CA GLU A 4 -19.55 11.35 18.99
C GLU A 4 -20.96 10.79 19.24
N GLU A 5 -21.59 10.26 18.21
CA GLU A 5 -22.90 9.59 18.27
C GLU A 5 -22.83 8.25 19.03
N ASN A 6 -21.69 7.56 19.03
CA ASN A 6 -21.46 6.31 19.77
C ASN A 6 -20.60 6.52 21.03
N SER A 7 -20.66 7.70 21.65
CA SER A 7 -19.80 8.03 22.80
C SER A 7 -20.07 7.20 24.06
N ASP A 8 -21.27 6.61 24.16
CA ASP A 8 -21.67 5.69 25.22
C ASP A 8 -21.03 4.30 25.09
N ASP A 9 -20.54 3.94 23.89
CA ASP A 9 -19.79 2.72 23.64
C ASP A 9 -18.26 2.99 23.68
N PRO A 10 -17.53 2.53 24.71
CA PRO A 10 -16.10 2.77 24.82
C PRO A 10 -15.30 2.08 23.71
N THR A 11 -15.90 1.16 22.95
CA THR A 11 -15.25 0.36 21.91
C THR A 11 -14.64 1.25 20.85
N LEU A 12 -15.31 2.32 20.39
CA LEU A 12 -14.79 3.23 19.35
C LEU A 12 -13.86 4.33 19.89
N LYS A 13 -13.83 4.54 21.21
CA LYS A 13 -13.08 5.63 21.85
C LYS A 13 -11.57 5.47 21.69
N ASN A 14 -11.07 4.23 21.74
CA ASN A 14 -9.64 3.90 21.67
C ASN A 14 -9.20 3.23 20.36
N VAL A 15 -10.08 3.14 19.36
CA VAL A 15 -9.72 2.53 18.07
C VAL A 15 -8.82 3.47 17.28
N ALA A 16 -7.62 2.99 16.98
CA ALA A 16 -6.71 3.69 16.08
C ALA A 16 -7.26 3.62 14.66
N ALA A 17 -7.10 4.69 13.88
CA ALA A 17 -7.63 4.74 12.51
C ALA A 17 -7.09 3.61 11.61
N LYS A 18 -5.92 3.05 11.93
CA LYS A 18 -5.33 1.90 11.22
C LYS A 18 -6.07 0.57 11.44
N ASP A 19 -6.88 0.48 12.49
CA ASP A 19 -7.65 -0.71 12.83
C ASP A 19 -9.08 -0.65 12.22
N LEU A 20 -9.39 0.45 11.53
CA LEU A 20 -10.63 0.62 10.79
C LEU A 20 -10.46 0.14 9.35
N ARG A 21 -11.41 -0.66 8.88
CA ARG A 21 -11.52 -1.04 7.47
C ARG A 21 -12.80 -0.45 6.89
N LEU A 22 -12.66 0.11 5.70
CA LEU A 22 -13.75 0.75 4.97
C LEU A 22 -14.19 -0.16 3.83
N PHE A 23 -15.50 -0.35 3.72
CA PHE A 23 -16.15 -1.07 2.63
C PHE A 23 -17.18 -0.16 1.97
N LEU A 24 -17.44 -0.37 0.69
CA LEU A 24 -18.59 0.23 0.03
C LEU A 24 -19.84 -0.40 0.64
N ALA A 25 -20.76 0.44 1.11
CA ALA A 25 -22.03 0.00 1.69
C ALA A 25 -23.04 -0.47 0.62
N LYS A 26 -22.57 -0.84 -0.59
CA LYS A 26 -23.42 -1.29 -1.69
C LYS A 26 -23.63 -2.79 -1.61
N LYS A 27 -24.88 -3.23 -1.57
CA LYS A 27 -25.28 -4.63 -1.62
C LYS A 27 -25.17 -5.18 -3.05
N GLU A 28 -25.17 -6.51 -3.17
CA GLU A 28 -25.14 -7.19 -4.48
C GLU A 28 -26.35 -6.84 -5.36
N ASP A 29 -27.51 -6.58 -4.76
CA ASP A 29 -28.72 -6.13 -5.45
C ASP A 29 -28.67 -4.67 -5.91
N GLY A 30 -27.55 -3.97 -5.65
CA GLY A 30 -27.30 -2.59 -6.05
C GLY A 30 -27.82 -1.54 -5.08
N ARG A 31 -28.54 -1.92 -4.01
CA ARG A 31 -29.02 -0.98 -2.99
C ARG A 31 -27.93 -0.59 -2.00
N TRP A 32 -28.07 0.59 -1.41
CA TRP A 32 -27.25 1.01 -0.28
C TRP A 32 -27.75 0.37 1.01
N LEU A 33 -26.81 -0.04 1.85
CA LEU A 33 -27.06 -0.54 3.19
C LEU A 33 -27.52 0.62 4.08
N ASP A 34 -28.63 0.41 4.78
CA ASP A 34 -29.14 1.35 5.78
C ASP A 34 -28.42 1.17 7.12
N GLU A 35 -28.41 2.21 7.96
CA GLU A 35 -27.85 2.18 9.31
C GLU A 35 -28.50 1.09 10.16
N ASP A 36 -29.83 0.90 10.05
CA ASP A 36 -30.57 -0.14 10.79
C ASP A 36 -30.20 -1.57 10.35
N GLU A 37 -29.74 -1.73 9.11
CA GLU A 37 -29.34 -3.02 8.55
C GLU A 37 -27.87 -3.36 8.84
N ALA A 38 -27.04 -2.37 9.15
CA ALA A 38 -25.60 -2.53 9.34
C ALA A 38 -25.22 -3.52 10.46
N PRO A 39 -25.89 -3.55 11.64
CA PRO A 39 -25.58 -4.52 12.70
C PRO A 39 -25.82 -5.98 12.31
N ALA A 40 -26.67 -6.24 11.31
CA ALA A 40 -27.02 -7.59 10.87
C ALA A 40 -26.09 -8.14 9.77
N VAL A 41 -25.09 -7.36 9.33
CA VAL A 41 -24.15 -7.78 8.28
C VAL A 41 -23.29 -8.94 8.79
N ALA A 42 -23.36 -10.06 8.08
CA ALA A 42 -22.56 -11.23 8.38
C ALA A 42 -21.08 -10.96 8.08
N LEU A 43 -20.21 -11.27 9.04
CA LEU A 43 -18.76 -11.26 8.85
C LEU A 43 -18.26 -12.68 8.54
N ASP A 44 -17.24 -12.79 7.69
CA ASP A 44 -16.51 -14.04 7.49
C ASP A 44 -15.49 -14.30 8.61
N ASP A 45 -14.77 -15.43 8.51
CA ASP A 45 -13.74 -15.84 9.48
C ASP A 45 -12.56 -14.85 9.58
N GLN A 46 -12.47 -13.86 8.69
CA GLN A 46 -11.45 -12.79 8.70
C GLN A 46 -12.03 -11.45 9.18
N GLY A 47 -13.29 -11.43 9.61
CA GLY A 47 -14.00 -10.22 10.01
C GLY A 47 -14.40 -9.33 8.83
N HIS A 48 -14.47 -9.86 7.60
CA HIS A 48 -14.89 -9.10 6.43
C HIS A 48 -16.41 -9.24 6.22
N PRO A 49 -17.12 -8.12 5.95
CA PRO A 49 -18.53 -8.15 5.67
C PRO A 49 -18.80 -8.84 4.33
N GLN A 50 -19.61 -9.91 4.35
CA GLN A 50 -19.91 -10.71 3.16
C GLN A 50 -20.79 -9.92 2.19
N GLY A 51 -20.45 -9.98 0.89
CA GLY A 51 -21.20 -9.29 -0.17
C GLY A 51 -20.86 -7.80 -0.32
N PHE A 52 -19.84 -7.29 0.39
CA PHE A 52 -19.41 -5.89 0.31
C PHE A 52 -17.97 -5.78 -0.22
N LYS A 53 -17.72 -4.73 -1.01
CA LYS A 53 -16.40 -4.47 -1.60
C LYS A 53 -15.55 -3.57 -0.71
N VAL A 54 -14.27 -3.90 -0.56
CA VAL A 54 -13.32 -3.04 0.16
C VAL A 54 -13.19 -1.68 -0.54
N MET A 55 -13.29 -0.59 0.23
CA MET A 55 -13.11 0.77 -0.29
C MET A 55 -11.61 1.08 -0.43
N ARG A 56 -11.19 1.49 -1.63
CA ARG A 56 -9.80 1.85 -1.93
C ARG A 56 -9.71 3.29 -2.47
N PRO A 57 -8.61 4.02 -2.21
CA PRO A 57 -8.44 5.38 -2.75
C PRO A 57 -8.44 5.45 -4.28
N SER A 58 -8.18 4.33 -4.96
CA SER A 58 -8.13 4.22 -6.42
C SER A 58 -9.48 3.91 -7.06
N LEU A 59 -10.56 3.75 -6.28
CA LEU A 59 -11.89 3.50 -6.85
C LEU A 59 -12.38 4.75 -7.56
N ASP A 60 -12.74 4.59 -8.83
CA ASP A 60 -13.33 5.67 -9.62
C ASP A 60 -14.81 5.83 -9.25
N LEU A 61 -15.20 7.06 -8.90
CA LEU A 61 -16.59 7.44 -8.62
C LEU A 61 -17.50 7.25 -9.85
N LYS A 62 -16.93 7.29 -11.05
CA LYS A 62 -17.67 7.11 -12.31
C LYS A 62 -17.79 5.65 -12.73
N ASN A 63 -17.22 4.72 -11.97
CA ASN A 63 -17.32 3.31 -12.29
C ASN A 63 -18.63 2.73 -11.72
N ASP A 64 -19.51 2.35 -12.63
CA ASP A 64 -20.84 1.80 -12.35
C ASP A 64 -20.78 0.52 -11.50
N GLU A 65 -19.67 -0.22 -11.58
CA GLU A 65 -19.43 -1.42 -10.77
C GLU A 65 -19.33 -1.13 -9.26
N TYR A 66 -18.86 0.06 -8.89
CA TYR A 66 -18.63 0.44 -7.50
C TYR A 66 -19.76 1.32 -6.96
N PHE A 67 -20.16 2.33 -7.72
CA PHE A 67 -21.11 3.33 -7.26
C PHE A 67 -22.47 3.27 -7.99
N GLY A 68 -22.56 2.53 -9.10
CA GLY A 68 -23.77 2.38 -9.92
C GLY A 68 -23.84 3.40 -11.06
N GLU A 69 -24.56 3.02 -12.12
CA GLU A 69 -24.90 3.96 -13.19
C GLU A 69 -25.62 5.16 -12.58
N SER A 70 -25.10 6.37 -12.84
CA SER A 70 -25.68 7.64 -12.38
C SER A 70 -25.60 7.91 -10.87
N PHE A 71 -24.55 7.43 -10.19
CA PHE A 71 -24.30 7.82 -8.80
C PHE A 71 -24.26 9.35 -8.64
N GLN A 72 -25.18 9.90 -7.85
CA GLN A 72 -25.20 11.31 -7.47
C GLN A 72 -24.93 11.41 -5.97
N ARG A 73 -23.98 12.26 -5.61
CA ARG A 73 -23.69 12.56 -4.21
C ARG A 73 -24.84 13.42 -3.67
N ASN A 74 -25.68 12.84 -2.81
CA ASN A 74 -26.65 13.61 -2.07
C ASN A 74 -26.01 14.22 -0.82
N GLU A 75 -26.54 15.36 -0.38
CA GLU A 75 -26.09 16.01 0.84
C GLU A 75 -26.53 15.18 2.05
N GLY A 76 -25.57 14.81 2.92
CA GLY A 76 -25.83 14.03 4.12
C GLY A 76 -25.71 12.50 3.98
N GLU A 77 -25.56 11.96 2.77
CA GLU A 77 -25.43 10.52 2.56
C GLU A 77 -23.97 10.03 2.66
N ILE A 78 -23.75 8.98 3.45
CA ILE A 78 -22.46 8.31 3.64
C ILE A 78 -22.60 6.86 3.18
N HIS A 79 -21.92 6.48 2.10
CA HIS A 79 -22.02 5.14 1.49
C HIS A 79 -20.89 4.19 1.90
N VAL A 80 -20.46 4.26 3.17
CA VAL A 80 -19.37 3.41 3.68
C VAL A 80 -19.84 2.54 4.85
N LEU A 81 -19.44 1.28 4.82
CA LEU A 81 -19.53 0.37 5.96
C LEU A 81 -18.16 0.33 6.63
N VAL A 82 -18.11 0.62 7.93
CA VAL A 82 -16.88 0.61 8.72
C VAL A 82 -16.89 -0.62 9.60
N VAL A 83 -15.86 -1.45 9.46
CA VAL A 83 -15.65 -2.60 10.35
C VAL A 83 -14.45 -2.33 11.22
N VAL A 84 -14.66 -2.45 12.53
CA VAL A 84 -13.60 -2.49 13.54
C VAL A 84 -13.20 -3.96 13.67
N LEU A 85 -11.96 -4.29 13.33
CA LEU A 85 -11.46 -5.62 13.62
C LEU A 85 -11.25 -5.75 15.13
N GLU A 86 -11.77 -6.82 15.71
CA GLU A 86 -11.44 -7.18 17.09
C GLU A 86 -9.93 -7.31 17.20
N GLN A 87 -9.33 -6.64 18.18
CA GLN A 87 -7.91 -6.80 18.47
C GLN A 87 -7.69 -8.24 18.93
N ALA A 88 -7.35 -9.12 17.99
CA ALA A 88 -6.80 -10.41 18.32
C ALA A 88 -5.61 -10.17 19.26
N GLN A 89 -5.68 -10.77 20.45
CA GLN A 89 -4.58 -10.77 21.40
C GLN A 89 -3.27 -11.16 20.70
N PRO A 90 -2.12 -10.63 21.16
CA PRO A 90 -0.90 -10.55 20.37
C PRO A 90 -0.30 -11.93 20.10
N GLN A 91 -0.71 -12.52 18.97
CA GLN A 91 0.17 -13.31 18.15
C GLN A 91 0.35 -12.54 16.86
N THR A 92 1.36 -11.66 16.84
CA THR A 92 1.82 -10.91 15.68
C THR A 92 2.33 -11.87 14.62
N GLY A 93 1.43 -12.51 13.89
CA GLY A 93 1.72 -13.24 12.67
C GLY A 93 2.06 -12.24 11.58
N LEU A 94 3.29 -11.75 11.57
CA LEU A 94 3.80 -10.94 10.48
C LEU A 94 3.85 -11.78 9.21
N TRP A 95 3.77 -11.12 8.07
CA TRP A 95 3.96 -11.71 6.76
C TRP A 95 5.18 -11.08 6.12
N LEU A 96 6.09 -11.90 5.64
CA LEU A 96 7.24 -11.47 4.88
C LEU A 96 6.92 -11.64 3.40
N VAL A 97 7.08 -10.55 2.64
CA VAL A 97 7.17 -10.63 1.18
C VAL A 97 8.64 -10.52 0.80
N ASN A 98 9.17 -11.62 0.28
CA ASN A 98 10.49 -11.69 -0.32
C ASN A 98 10.36 -11.83 -1.82
N GLY A 99 11.26 -11.19 -2.56
CA GLY A 99 11.24 -11.28 -4.00
C GLY A 99 12.41 -10.60 -4.68
N SER A 100 12.36 -10.62 -6.00
CA SER A 100 13.38 -10.06 -6.87
C SER A 100 12.79 -9.60 -8.19
N ILE A 101 13.42 -8.59 -8.78
CA ILE A 101 13.12 -8.08 -10.12
C ILE A 101 14.40 -8.10 -10.94
N GLU A 102 14.44 -8.96 -11.95
CA GLU A 102 15.63 -9.12 -12.79
C GLU A 102 15.88 -7.88 -13.66
N ASN A 103 17.15 -7.57 -13.89
CA ASN A 103 17.60 -6.47 -14.76
C ASN A 103 17.07 -5.06 -14.39
N ALA A 104 16.45 -4.90 -13.22
CA ALA A 104 15.80 -3.67 -12.78
C ALA A 104 16.76 -2.47 -12.70
N LYS A 105 18.06 -2.69 -12.53
CA LYS A 105 19.06 -1.61 -12.40
C LYS A 105 19.24 -0.79 -13.69
N ASN A 106 18.83 -1.32 -14.84
CA ASN A 106 18.95 -0.60 -16.12
C ASN A 106 17.73 0.30 -16.40
N THR A 107 16.67 0.17 -15.61
CA THR A 107 15.39 0.83 -15.88
C THR A 107 15.11 1.92 -14.86
N LYS A 108 14.80 3.11 -15.35
CA LYS A 108 14.51 4.26 -14.49
C LYS A 108 13.15 4.08 -13.82
N GLY A 109 13.08 4.33 -12.52
CA GLY A 109 11.82 4.46 -11.77
C GLY A 109 11.35 3.21 -11.05
N ILE A 110 11.90 2.01 -11.32
CA ILE A 110 11.45 0.75 -10.69
C ILE A 110 11.55 0.82 -9.17
N ARG A 111 12.73 1.13 -8.62
CA ARG A 111 12.92 1.21 -7.15
C ARG A 111 12.02 2.26 -6.51
N CYS A 112 11.81 3.40 -7.17
CA CYS A 112 10.87 4.44 -6.71
C CYS A 112 9.42 3.92 -6.68
N ARG A 113 8.99 3.21 -7.73
CA ARG A 113 7.65 2.61 -7.83
C ARG A 113 7.43 1.59 -6.72
N LEU A 114 8.40 0.73 -6.44
CA LEU A 114 8.32 -0.23 -5.34
C LEU A 114 8.22 0.43 -3.97
N TYR A 115 9.01 1.47 -3.68
CA TYR A 115 8.85 2.21 -2.42
C TYR A 115 7.44 2.79 -2.27
N ARG A 116 6.81 3.25 -3.35
CA ARG A 116 5.41 3.70 -3.32
C ARG A 116 4.44 2.56 -3.06
N LEU A 117 4.59 1.43 -3.75
CA LEU A 117 3.73 0.26 -3.56
C LEU A 117 3.82 -0.29 -2.14
N VAL A 118 5.03 -0.58 -1.65
CA VAL A 118 5.24 -1.09 -0.29
C VAL A 118 4.66 -0.14 0.76
N ALA A 119 4.82 1.18 0.58
CA ALA A 119 4.21 2.17 1.47
C ALA A 119 2.67 2.17 1.41
N SER A 120 2.08 2.08 0.21
CA SER A 120 0.63 2.01 0.01
C SER A 120 0.00 0.77 0.66
N TYR A 121 0.73 -0.35 0.70
CA TYR A 121 0.29 -1.60 1.32
C TYR A 121 0.85 -1.80 2.72
N LEU A 122 1.24 -0.71 3.39
CA LEU A 122 1.53 -0.72 4.81
C LEU A 122 2.74 -1.59 5.22
N GLY A 123 3.76 -1.66 4.36
CA GLY A 123 4.98 -2.43 4.61
C GLY A 123 5.91 -1.84 5.67
N TYR A 124 6.67 -2.72 6.32
CA TYR A 124 7.63 -2.39 7.38
C TYR A 124 9.02 -2.94 7.04
N TYR A 125 10.05 -2.25 7.52
CA TYR A 125 11.40 -2.77 7.47
C TYR A 125 11.59 -3.92 8.44
N ASP A 126 12.33 -4.93 8.01
CA ASP A 126 12.86 -5.96 8.89
C ASP A 126 13.96 -5.36 9.79
N PRO A 127 13.77 -5.34 11.14
CA PRO A 127 14.77 -4.84 12.07
C PRO A 127 16.14 -5.53 11.97
N ALA A 128 16.20 -6.80 11.57
CA ALA A 128 17.48 -7.51 11.41
C ALA A 128 18.27 -7.06 10.18
N ARG A 129 17.65 -6.29 9.28
CA ARG A 129 18.29 -5.76 8.07
C ARG A 129 18.69 -4.29 8.20
N ARG A 130 18.57 -3.73 9.41
CA ARG A 130 19.03 -2.39 9.74
C ARG A 130 20.54 -2.41 9.93
N THR A 131 21.24 -1.59 9.15
CA THR A 131 22.69 -1.46 9.24
C THR A 131 23.03 0.00 9.54
N GLY A 132 23.43 0.29 10.79
CA GLY A 132 23.55 1.66 11.26
C GLY A 132 22.22 2.41 11.14
N ASP A 133 22.25 3.58 10.51
CA ASP A 133 21.05 4.41 10.27
C ASP A 133 20.25 4.03 9.01
N LYS A 134 20.66 2.97 8.30
CA LYS A 134 20.00 2.54 7.06
C LYS A 134 19.07 1.36 7.29
N ASP A 135 17.80 1.57 6.97
CA ASP A 135 16.79 0.52 6.89
C ASP A 135 16.70 -0.02 5.45
N ASN A 136 16.93 -1.32 5.27
CA ASN A 136 16.96 -1.95 3.94
C ASN A 136 15.77 -2.88 3.73
N ALA A 137 14.82 -2.45 2.89
CA ALA A 137 13.75 -3.29 2.35
C ALA A 137 13.91 -3.55 0.85
N LEU A 138 14.61 -2.66 0.14
CA LEU A 138 14.80 -2.68 -1.30
C LEU A 138 16.26 -2.34 -1.62
N TRP A 139 17.02 -3.28 -2.17
CA TRP A 139 18.44 -3.13 -2.47
C TRP A 139 18.81 -3.87 -3.76
N TYR A 140 19.90 -3.46 -4.41
CA TYR A 140 20.36 -4.15 -5.60
C TYR A 140 21.41 -5.21 -5.28
N GLU A 141 21.25 -6.40 -5.88
CA GLU A 141 22.29 -7.40 -6.02
C GLU A 141 22.64 -7.51 -7.51
N ASP A 142 23.84 -7.04 -7.88
CA ASP A 142 24.27 -6.83 -9.27
C ASP A 142 23.28 -5.96 -10.07
N LYS A 143 22.43 -6.57 -10.91
CA LYS A 143 21.40 -5.93 -11.75
C LYS A 143 19.98 -6.17 -11.25
N THR A 144 19.82 -7.04 -10.25
CA THR A 144 18.54 -7.48 -9.72
C THR A 144 18.15 -6.62 -8.52
N LEU A 145 16.91 -6.15 -8.49
CA LEU A 145 16.38 -5.45 -7.32
C LEU A 145 15.71 -6.46 -6.39
N CYS A 146 16.26 -6.63 -5.19
CA CYS A 146 15.72 -7.53 -4.17
C CYS A 146 14.68 -6.82 -3.29
N ILE A 147 13.65 -7.56 -2.89
CA ILE A 147 12.52 -7.11 -2.08
C ILE A 147 12.50 -7.92 -0.79
N HIS A 148 12.41 -7.22 0.35
CA HIS A 148 12.25 -7.82 1.68
C HIS A 148 11.46 -6.86 2.56
N SER A 149 10.14 -7.08 2.65
CA SER A 149 9.24 -6.21 3.41
C SER A 149 8.31 -7.03 4.30
N LEU A 150 8.14 -6.58 5.53
CA LEU A 150 7.22 -7.17 6.50
C LEU A 150 5.85 -6.48 6.44
N PHE A 151 4.79 -7.24 6.75
CA PHE A 151 3.41 -6.76 6.77
C PHE A 151 2.70 -7.31 8.01
N GLU A 152 1.88 -6.50 8.65
CA GLU A 152 1.09 -6.92 9.83
C GLU A 152 -0.08 -7.83 9.47
N SER A 153 -0.46 -7.92 8.20
CA SER A 153 -1.55 -8.78 7.74
C SER A 153 -1.18 -9.56 6.48
N LYS A 154 -1.70 -10.79 6.38
CA LYS A 154 -1.64 -11.64 5.19
C LYS A 154 -2.17 -10.91 3.96
N GLU A 155 -3.30 -10.23 4.12
CA GLU A 155 -3.98 -9.54 3.04
C GLU A 155 -3.14 -8.41 2.44
N ASN A 156 -2.49 -7.58 3.27
CA ASN A 156 -1.64 -6.51 2.74
C ASN A 156 -0.43 -7.08 1.98
N ALA A 157 0.16 -8.18 2.47
CA ALA A 157 1.24 -8.88 1.78
C ALA A 157 0.78 -9.43 0.41
N LEU A 158 -0.39 -10.08 0.35
CA LEU A 158 -0.94 -10.63 -0.90
C LEU A 158 -1.43 -9.54 -1.86
N LEU A 159 -1.99 -8.43 -1.37
CA LEU A 159 -2.39 -7.31 -2.22
C LEU A 159 -1.19 -6.59 -2.81
N PHE A 160 -0.13 -6.41 -2.03
CA PHE A 160 1.14 -5.89 -2.53
C PHE A 160 1.69 -6.81 -3.63
N ASP A 161 1.71 -8.13 -3.39
CA ASP A 161 2.17 -9.13 -4.33
C ASP A 161 1.39 -9.08 -5.65
N ASN A 162 0.05 -9.12 -5.57
CA ASN A 162 -0.83 -9.05 -6.75
C ASN A 162 -0.58 -7.78 -7.57
N VAL A 163 -0.55 -6.60 -6.94
CA VAL A 163 -0.31 -5.35 -7.67
C VAL A 163 1.09 -5.30 -8.26
N LEU A 164 2.08 -5.86 -7.58
CA LEU A 164 3.43 -5.94 -8.12
C LEU A 164 3.49 -6.83 -9.39
N GLN A 165 2.73 -7.92 -9.43
CA GLN A 165 2.59 -8.76 -10.62
C GLN A 165 1.85 -8.02 -11.75
N ASP A 166 0.77 -7.29 -11.45
CA ASP A 166 0.03 -6.49 -12.44
C ASP A 166 0.88 -5.36 -13.06
N GLU A 167 1.77 -4.74 -12.27
CA GLU A 167 2.69 -3.71 -12.76
C GLU A 167 3.63 -4.24 -13.85
N CYS A 168 3.93 -5.54 -13.86
CA CYS A 168 4.83 -6.15 -14.84
C CYS A 168 4.21 -6.27 -16.24
N ILE A 169 2.88 -6.20 -16.33
CA ILE A 169 2.13 -6.31 -17.59
C ILE A 169 1.40 -5.00 -17.95
N THR A 170 1.56 -3.96 -17.14
CA THR A 170 0.92 -2.65 -17.35
C THR A 170 1.83 -1.76 -18.21
N PRO A 171 1.46 -1.40 -19.47
CA PRO A 171 2.37 -0.72 -20.41
C PRO A 171 2.90 0.65 -19.98
N THR A 172 2.29 1.27 -18.97
CA THR A 172 2.69 2.57 -18.42
C THR A 172 3.49 2.44 -17.12
N SER A 173 3.64 1.23 -16.60
CA SER A 173 4.44 0.98 -15.40
C SER A 173 5.94 0.95 -15.75
N PRO A 174 6.81 1.48 -14.88
CA PRO A 174 8.25 1.24 -14.98
C PRO A 174 8.64 -0.23 -14.91
N LEU A 175 7.77 -1.11 -14.42
CA LEU A 175 8.00 -2.56 -14.31
C LEU A 175 7.54 -3.33 -15.55
N ASP A 176 6.93 -2.66 -16.54
CA ASP A 176 6.45 -3.31 -17.76
C ASP A 176 7.55 -4.16 -18.41
N GLY A 177 7.20 -5.42 -18.71
CA GLY A 177 8.10 -6.40 -19.31
C GLY A 177 9.23 -6.93 -18.41
N HIS A 178 9.27 -6.57 -17.12
CA HIS A 178 10.27 -7.09 -16.18
C HIS A 178 9.82 -8.42 -15.56
N ALA A 179 10.77 -9.34 -15.40
CA ALA A 179 10.53 -10.58 -14.68
C ALA A 179 10.56 -10.32 -13.17
N VAL A 180 9.44 -10.61 -12.51
CA VAL A 180 9.29 -10.51 -11.04
C VAL A 180 9.04 -11.88 -10.44
N SER A 181 9.77 -12.19 -9.38
CA SER A 181 9.55 -13.38 -8.55
C SER A 181 9.34 -12.95 -7.11
N THR A 182 8.23 -13.39 -6.51
CA THR A 182 7.84 -13.02 -5.16
C THR A 182 7.25 -14.20 -4.40
N ASN A 183 7.36 -14.15 -3.09
CA ASN A 183 6.77 -15.09 -2.16
C ASN A 183 6.30 -14.36 -0.91
N ALA A 184 5.02 -14.51 -0.58
CA ALA A 184 4.43 -14.05 0.68
C ALA A 184 4.29 -15.24 1.63
N ALA A 185 4.96 -15.20 2.77
CA ALA A 185 4.95 -16.28 3.75
C ALA A 185 4.75 -15.76 5.19
N PRO A 186 4.16 -16.58 6.08
CA PRO A 186 4.14 -16.28 7.50
C PRO A 186 5.57 -16.07 8.02
N PHE A 187 5.76 -15.03 8.82
CA PHE A 187 7.02 -14.65 9.41
C PHE A 187 6.92 -14.73 10.93
N SER A 188 7.73 -15.61 11.52
CA SER A 188 7.81 -15.80 12.96
C SER A 188 9.24 -15.57 13.42
N ARG A 189 9.47 -14.42 14.04
CA ARG A 189 10.71 -14.10 14.76
C ARG A 189 10.41 -13.02 15.79
N GLU A 190 11.11 -13.03 16.91
CA GLU A 190 11.14 -11.86 17.78
C GLU A 190 11.73 -10.67 17.02
N LEU A 191 10.96 -9.59 16.96
CA LEU A 191 11.35 -8.35 16.34
C LEU A 191 11.43 -7.26 17.40
N SER A 192 12.45 -6.42 17.26
CA SER A 192 12.45 -5.12 17.92
C SER A 192 11.44 -4.18 17.22
N GLU A 193 11.46 -2.90 17.58
CA GLU A 193 10.52 -1.89 17.05
C GLU A 193 10.38 -1.95 15.52
N LEU A 194 9.16 -2.16 15.03
CA LEU A 194 8.84 -2.10 13.61
C LEU A 194 8.87 -0.64 13.12
N ARG A 195 9.60 -0.40 12.03
CA ARG A 195 9.66 0.92 11.37
C ARG A 195 8.93 0.86 10.04
N ARG A 196 7.97 1.77 9.87
CA ARG A 196 7.12 1.85 8.67
C ARG A 196 7.94 2.31 7.46
N ILE A 197 7.71 1.67 6.31
CA ILE A 197 8.25 2.12 5.03
C ILE A 197 7.33 3.22 4.49
N TYR A 198 7.91 4.38 4.17
CA TYR A 198 7.23 5.47 3.49
C TYR A 198 7.90 5.73 2.14
N SER A 199 7.13 6.21 1.16
CA SER A 199 7.66 6.58 -0.16
C SER A 199 8.79 7.61 -0.09
N ARG A 200 8.74 8.52 0.90
CA ARG A 200 9.80 9.51 1.18
C ARG A 200 11.15 8.92 1.60
N HIS A 201 11.20 7.64 1.96
CA HIS A 201 12.46 6.96 2.28
C HIS A 201 13.26 6.61 1.02
N TYR A 202 12.64 6.69 -0.16
CA TYR A 202 13.37 6.59 -1.42
C TYR A 202 14.25 7.82 -1.64
N VAL A 203 15.56 7.59 -1.80
CA VAL A 203 16.54 8.64 -2.12
C VAL A 203 16.95 8.50 -3.58
N SER A 204 16.58 9.46 -4.41
CA SER A 204 16.87 9.42 -5.86
C SER A 204 18.36 9.55 -6.19
N GLN A 205 19.15 10.14 -5.30
CA GLN A 205 20.60 10.34 -5.45
C GLN A 205 21.44 9.20 -4.84
N ASP A 206 20.78 8.13 -4.37
CA ASP A 206 21.49 6.96 -3.87
C ASP A 206 22.34 6.33 -4.99
N THR A 207 23.60 6.02 -4.69
CA THR A 207 24.59 5.49 -5.65
C THR A 207 24.16 4.16 -6.27
N GLU A 208 23.27 3.44 -5.58
CA GLU A 208 22.68 2.20 -6.07
C GLU A 208 21.51 2.42 -7.04
N SER A 209 20.96 3.64 -7.14
CA SER A 209 19.81 3.95 -7.99
C SER A 209 20.24 4.56 -9.33
N PRO A 210 19.76 4.04 -10.48
CA PRO A 210 20.16 4.53 -11.81
C PRO A 210 19.57 5.90 -12.20
N GLN A 211 19.24 6.77 -11.24
CA GLN A 211 18.49 8.02 -11.51
C GLN A 211 19.32 9.25 -11.86
N VAL A 212 20.64 9.15 -12.01
CA VAL A 212 21.44 10.31 -12.41
C VAL A 212 21.80 10.23 -13.88
N THR A 213 20.91 10.77 -14.73
CA THR A 213 21.38 11.55 -15.88
C THR A 213 21.14 13.01 -15.53
N MET A 214 22.00 13.58 -14.69
CA MET A 214 22.20 15.02 -14.76
C MET A 214 22.78 15.29 -16.14
N LEU A 215 21.99 15.88 -17.03
CA LEU A 215 22.53 16.63 -18.15
C LEU A 215 23.50 17.64 -17.54
N SER A 216 24.79 17.36 -17.62
CA SER A 216 25.82 18.38 -17.52
C SER A 216 25.62 19.29 -18.73
N LEU A 217 24.67 20.22 -18.62
CA LEU A 217 24.65 21.41 -19.44
C LEU A 217 25.94 22.15 -19.11
N SER A 218 26.97 21.90 -19.91
CA SER A 218 28.15 22.74 -19.98
C SER A 218 27.66 24.17 -20.17
N ARG A 219 27.79 24.96 -19.12
CA ARG A 219 27.56 26.40 -19.16
C ARG A 219 28.42 26.95 -20.29
N PRO A 220 27.87 27.61 -21.32
CA PRO A 220 28.70 28.28 -22.31
C PRO A 220 29.55 29.32 -21.56
N THR A 221 30.86 29.25 -21.75
CA THR A 221 31.79 30.27 -21.27
C THR A 221 31.30 31.63 -21.77
N PRO A 222 31.06 32.62 -20.91
CA PRO A 222 30.71 33.96 -21.39
C PRO A 222 31.86 34.46 -22.25
N ARG A 223 31.58 34.75 -23.53
CA ARG A 223 32.49 35.52 -24.37
C ARG A 223 32.68 36.87 -23.70
N SER A 224 33.88 37.10 -23.17
CA SER A 224 34.35 38.42 -22.80
C SER A 224 34.36 39.28 -24.06
N LEU A 225 33.39 40.18 -24.18
CA LEU A 225 33.52 41.35 -25.05
C LEU A 225 34.61 42.23 -24.43
N THR A 226 35.75 42.28 -25.11
CA THR A 226 36.74 43.33 -24.91
C THR A 226 36.31 44.52 -25.78
N TRP A 227 36.44 45.69 -25.18
CA TRP A 227 35.96 47.01 -25.61
C TRP A 227 36.37 47.42 -27.02
#